data_AF-A0A7X1FMV5-F1
#
_entry.id   AF-A0A7X1FMV5-F1
#
_cell.length_a   1.000
_cell.length_b   1.000
_cell.length_c   1.000
_cell.angle_alpha   90.00
_cell.angle_beta   90.00
_cell.angle_gamma   90.00
#
_symmetry.space_group_name_H-M   'P 1'
#
loop_
_entity.id
_entity.type
_entity.pdbx_description
1 polymer ?
#
loop_
_entity_poly.entity_id
_entity_poly.type
_entity_poly.pdbx_seq_one_letter_code
_entity_poly.pdbx_strand_id
1 'polypeptide(L)' 'MPLTELQLLQILPSARPVAGVFVPALNATMNRYAIITRLRMAAFLAQVGYESGQLRSLVENLNYS' A
#
# COMPACT_ATOMS: atom_id res chain seq x y z
N MET A 1 -9.08 -4.69 -13.02
CA MET A 1 -9.59 -5.29 -11.77
C MET A 1 -8.99 -4.50 -10.63
N PRO A 2 -9.81 -3.94 -9.71
CA PRO A 2 -9.31 -3.22 -8.55
C PRO A 2 -8.63 -4.18 -7.56
N LEU A 3 -7.64 -3.69 -6.81
CA LEU A 3 -7.00 -4.39 -5.70
C LEU A 3 -8.05 -4.68 -4.61
N THR A 4 -8.12 -5.92 -4.15
CA THR A 4 -8.99 -6.30 -3.02
C THR A 4 -8.22 -6.28 -1.70
N GLU A 5 -8.94 -6.23 -0.58
CA GLU A 5 -8.32 -6.33 0.75
C GLU A 5 -7.57 -7.66 0.92
N LEU A 6 -8.15 -8.77 0.48
CA LEU A 6 -7.49 -10.09 0.53
C LEU A 6 -6.18 -10.09 -0.26
N GLN A 7 -6.16 -9.50 -1.46
CA GLN A 7 -4.94 -9.37 -2.26
C GLN A 7 -3.92 -8.47 -1.57
N LEU A 8 -4.35 -7.35 -0.98
CA LEU A 8 -3.46 -6.48 -0.22
C LEU A 8 -2.83 -7.22 0.96
N LEU A 9 -3.59 -8.02 1.70
CA LEU A 9 -3.09 -8.79 2.85
C LEU A 9 -2.19 -9.96 2.45
N GLN A 10 -2.32 -10.49 1.24
CA GLN A 10 -1.34 -11.44 0.70
C GLN A 10 0.00 -10.77 0.38
N ILE A 11 -0.01 -9.48 0.01
CA ILE A 11 1.20 -8.73 -0.35
C ILE A 11 1.84 -8.08 0.89
N LEU A 12 1.02 -7.48 1.77
CA LEU A 12 1.40 -6.74 2.97
C LEU A 12 0.62 -7.28 4.20
N PRO A 13 1.02 -8.44 4.74
CA PRO A 13 0.24 -9.13 5.79
C PRO A 13 0.09 -8.33 7.10
N SER A 14 1.05 -7.48 7.43
CA SER A 14 1.02 -6.63 8.63
C SER A 14 0.11 -5.40 8.47
N ALA A 15 -0.39 -5.12 7.26
CA ALA A 15 -1.33 -4.03 7.00
C ALA A 15 -2.76 -4.34 7.49
N ARG A 16 -3.03 -5.54 8.00
CA ARG A 16 -4.36 -5.98 8.47
C ARG A 16 -5.15 -4.95 9.31
N PRO A 17 -4.54 -4.22 10.27
CA PRO A 17 -5.28 -3.22 11.06
C PRO A 17 -5.77 -2.02 10.24
N VAL A 18 -5.18 -1.75 9.08
CA VAL A 18 -5.40 -0.54 8.28
C VAL A 18 -5.87 -0.82 6.84
N ALA A 19 -5.92 -2.09 6.42
CA ALA A 19 -6.17 -2.47 5.04
C ALA A 19 -7.51 -1.93 4.50
N GLY A 20 -8.58 -1.99 5.29
CA GLY A 20 -9.89 -1.43 4.93
C GLY A 20 -9.87 0.08 4.65
N VAL A 21 -8.93 0.83 5.24
CA VAL A 21 -8.76 2.28 4.99
C VAL A 21 -7.95 2.53 3.71
N PHE A 22 -6.90 1.74 3.48
CA PHE A 22 -5.97 2.00 2.38
C PHE A 22 -6.38 1.40 1.04
N VAL A 23 -7.16 0.32 0.99
CA VAL A 23 -7.59 -0.29 -0.28
C VAL A 23 -8.30 0.71 -1.22
N PRO A 24 -9.28 1.52 -0.75
CA PRO A 24 -9.90 2.55 -1.60
C PRO A 24 -8.92 3.61 -2.08
N ALA A 25 -8.03 4.08 -1.21
CA ALA A 25 -7.05 5.12 -1.53
C ALA A 25 -6.02 4.63 -2.56
N LEU A 26 -5.52 3.39 -2.40
CA LEU A 26 -4.59 2.75 -3.34
C LEU A 26 -5.24 2.56 -4.71
N ASN A 27 -6.48 2.07 -4.76
CA ASN A 27 -7.22 1.90 -6.01
C ASN A 27 -7.46 3.24 -6.72
N ALA A 28 -7.89 4.27 -5.99
CA ALA A 28 -8.12 5.60 -6.54
C ALA A 28 -6.81 6.21 -7.11
N THR A 29 -5.71 6.09 -6.37
CA THR A 29 -4.40 6.59 -6.78
C THR A 29 -3.88 5.85 -8.02
N MET A 30 -3.90 4.52 -8.00
CA MET A 30 -3.43 3.72 -9.14
C MET A 30 -4.24 3.99 -10.40
N ASN A 31 -5.56 4.20 -10.29
CA ASN A 31 -6.40 4.59 -11.41
C ASN A 31 -6.06 6.00 -11.92
N ARG A 32 -5.98 6.99 -11.02
CA ARG A 32 -5.66 8.38 -11.36
C ARG A 32 -4.33 8.54 -12.10
N TYR A 33 -3.32 7.76 -11.72
CA TYR A 33 -1.97 7.87 -12.28
C TYR A 33 -1.63 6.75 -13.30
N ALA A 34 -2.65 6.06 -13.81
CA ALA A 34 -2.49 4.98 -14.80
C ALA A 34 -1.47 3.88 -14.37
N ILE A 35 -1.42 3.57 -13.08
CA ILE A 35 -0.66 2.44 -12.50
C ILE A 35 -1.54 1.18 -12.60
N ILE A 36 -1.90 0.79 -13.83
CA ILE A 36 -2.96 -0.21 -14.08
C ILE A 36 -2.43 -1.53 -14.63
N THR A 37 -1.15 -1.61 -15.00
CA THR A 37 -0.53 -2.89 -15.39
C THR A 37 -0.08 -3.65 -14.15
N ARG A 38 -0.15 -4.99 -14.18
CA ARG A 38 0.24 -5.84 -13.04
C ARG A 38 1.63 -5.53 -12.49
N LEU A 39 2.60 -5.31 -13.38
CA LEU A 39 3.98 -5.03 -12.98
C LEU A 39 4.14 -3.65 -12.33
N ARG A 40 3.43 -2.63 -12.82
CA ARG A 40 3.43 -1.29 -12.21
C ARG A 40 2.74 -1.29 -10.85
N MET A 41 1.62 -2.00 -10.72
CA MET A 41 0.93 -2.16 -9.44
C MET A 41 1.81 -2.86 -8.41
N ALA A 42 2.46 -3.96 -8.80
CA ALA A 42 3.36 -4.70 -7.91
C ALA A 42 4.54 -3.84 -7.44
N ALA A 43 5.22 -3.14 -8.37
CA ALA A 43 6.33 -2.26 -8.02
C ALA A 43 5.90 -1.11 -7.10
N PHE A 44 4.76 -0.48 -7.39
CA PHE A 44 4.19 0.59 -6.58
C PHE A 44 3.86 0.10 -5.16
N LEU A 45 3.12 -1.01 -5.03
CA LEU A 45 2.75 -1.58 -3.74
C LEU A 45 3.97 -2.05 -2.94
N ALA A 46 5.00 -2.60 -3.61
CA ALA A 46 6.24 -3.01 -2.97
C ALA A 46 6.98 -1.82 -2.36
N GLN A 47 7.18 -0.73 -3.11
CA GLN A 47 7.82 0.47 -2.57
C GLN A 47 7.01 1.10 -1.44
N VAL A 48 5.72 1.36 -1.67
CA VAL A 48 4.86 1.97 -0.65
C VAL A 48 4.84 1.10 0.62
N GLY A 49 4.72 -0.22 0.48
CA GLY A 49 4.74 -1.14 1.60
C GLY A 49 6.08 -1.16 2.34
N TYR A 50 7.20 -1.05 1.64
CA TYR A 50 8.53 -0.99 2.26
C TYR A 50 8.72 0.30 3.06
N GLU A 51 8.51 1.46 2.44
CA GLU A 51 8.76 2.77 3.06
C GLU A 51 7.85 3.07 4.26
N SER A 52 6.61 2.57 4.22
CA SER A 52 5.60 2.83 5.27
C SER A 52 5.53 1.75 6.35
N GLY A 53 6.42 0.74 6.33
CA GLY A 53 6.32 -0.39 7.25
C GLY A 53 4.97 -1.13 7.11
N GLN A 54 4.58 -1.42 5.87
CA GLN A 54 3.30 -2.00 5.49
C GLN A 54 2.09 -1.12 5.86
N LEU A 55 2.16 0.16 5.50
CA LEU A 55 1.11 1.18 5.67
C LEU A 55 0.84 1.58 7.13
N ARG A 56 1.75 1.27 8.05
CA ARG A 56 1.58 1.50 9.49
C ARG A 56 2.28 2.75 9.99
N SER A 57 3.33 3.18 9.29
CA SER A 57 4.11 4.37 9.61
C SER A 57 3.82 5.44 8.56
N LEU A 58 3.18 6.52 8.99
CA LEU A 58 2.82 7.66 8.13
C LEU A 58 3.64 8.91 8.45
N VAL A 59 4.43 8.86 9.53
CA VAL A 59 5.28 9.94 10.01
C VAL A 59 6.63 9.34 10.36
N GLU A 60 7.69 10.06 10.04
CA GLU A 60 9.07 9.70 10.38
C GLU A 60 9.30 9.75 11.90
N ASN A 61 10.20 8.89 12.39
CA ASN A 61 10.59 8.89 13.80
C ASN A 61 11.84 9.75 14.00
N LEU A 62 11.70 10.87 14.73
CA LEU A 62 12.78 11.81 15.03
C LEU A 62 13.44 11.58 16.41
N ASN A 63 13.12 10.47 17.08
CA ASN A 63 13.73 10.14 18.36
C ASN A 63 15.14 9.58 18.15
N TYR A 64 16.12 10.49 18.10
CA TYR A 64 17.55 10.18 18.09
C TYR A 64 18.11 10.36 19.51
N SER A 65 19.04 9.50 19.92
CA SER A 65 19.80 9.61 21.18
C SER A 65 21.18 10.22 20.95
#